data_AF-A0A0Q5QHA7-F1
#
_entry.id   AF-A0A0Q5QHA7-F1
#
_cell.length_a   1.000
_cell.length_b   1.000
_cell.length_c   1.000
_cell.angle_alpha   90.00
_cell.angle_beta   90.00
_cell.angle_gamma   90.00
#
_symmetry.space_group_name_H-M   'P 1'
#
loop_
_entity.id
_entity.type
_entity.pdbx_description
1 polymer ?
#
loop_
_entity_poly.entity_id
_entity_poly.type
_entity_poly.pdbx_seq_one_letter_code
_entity_poly.pdbx_strand_id
1 'polypeptide(L)'
;MRIITTEDFRDAQIKILQRGFKFFTSKFNLKSSYRTKSSFNDAELQTANWWIIPKVQERWNKLITGNKDLAYEEFFCRNFFPGHHPMKMLSIGSGVCGHEIKIAELMSHWEVHCFDFSEKLLQQAKITRIKRI
;
A
#
# COMPACT_ATOMS: atom_id res chain seq x y z
N MET A 1 -6.05 11.48 34.26
CA MET A 1 -5.80 11.05 32.87
C MET A 1 -4.30 10.88 32.71
N ARG A 2 -3.80 9.71 32.30
CA ARG A 2 -2.35 9.52 32.07
C ARG A 2 -2.04 10.03 30.65
N ILE A 3 -1.35 11.16 30.55
CA ILE A 3 -1.00 11.80 29.27
C ILE A 3 0.22 11.13 28.63
N ILE A 4 1.13 10.60 29.46
CA ILE A 4 2.31 9.84 29.05
C ILE A 4 2.40 8.60 29.93
N THR A 5 2.76 7.47 29.33
CA THR A 5 2.87 6.15 29.96
C THR A 5 4.24 5.52 29.67
N THR A 6 4.58 4.46 30.40
CA THR A 6 5.79 3.66 30.13
C THR A 6 5.78 3.04 28.73
N GLU A 7 4.59 2.76 28.19
CA GLU A 7 4.47 2.18 26.85
C GLU A 7 4.86 3.20 25.77
N ASP A 8 4.58 4.49 25.96
CA ASP A 8 4.99 5.53 24.99
C ASP A 8 6.53 5.57 24.82
N PHE A 9 7.28 5.37 25.90
CA PHE A 9 8.74 5.29 25.85
C PHE A 9 9.23 4.01 25.17
N ARG A 10 8.59 2.87 25.43
CA ARG A 10 8.90 1.60 24.75
C ARG A 10 8.63 1.70 23.25
N ASP A 11 7.51 2.32 22.88
CA ASP A 11 7.11 2.54 21.49
C ASP A 11 8.11 3.44 20.74
N ALA A 12 8.58 4.50 21.41
CA ALA A 12 9.65 5.37 20.89
C ALA A 12 10.95 4.60 20.69
N GLN A 13 11.36 3.78 21.67
CA GLN A 13 12.55 2.95 21.59
C GLN A 13 12.47 1.96 20.42
N ILE A 14 11.35 1.24 20.27
CA ILE A 14 11.13 0.31 19.16
C ILE A 14 11.23 1.02 17.81
N LYS A 15 10.62 2.20 17.66
CA LYS A 15 10.67 2.98 16.41
C LYS A 15 12.07 3.50 16.10
N ILE A 16 12.85 3.89 17.11
CA ILE A 16 14.26 4.27 16.92
C ILE A 16 15.09 3.08 16.44
N LEU A 17 14.89 1.90 17.03
CA LEU A 17 15.59 0.67 16.62
C LEU A 17 15.21 0.22 15.20
N GLN A 18 13.92 0.29 14.84
CA GLN A 18 13.42 -0.17 13.54
C GLN A 18 13.68 0.82 12.40
N ARG A 19 13.55 2.12 12.65
CA ARG A 19 13.53 3.17 11.61
C ARG A 19 14.66 4.19 11.73
N GLY A 20 15.48 4.06 12.77
CA GLY A 20 16.61 4.94 13.05
C GLY A 20 16.21 6.27 13.70
N PHE A 21 17.22 6.90 14.29
CA PHE A 21 17.06 8.18 15.00
C PHE A 21 16.60 9.33 14.09
N LYS A 22 17.03 9.33 12.82
CA LYS A 22 16.61 10.32 11.81
C LYS A 22 15.11 10.28 11.54
N PHE A 23 14.51 9.09 11.51
CA PHE A 23 13.06 8.97 11.39
C PHE A 23 12.35 9.52 12.62
N PHE A 24 12.85 9.20 13.82
CA PHE A 24 12.25 9.64 15.08
C PHE A 24 12.23 11.17 15.19
N THR A 25 13.36 11.84 14.94
CA THR A 25 13.45 13.31 15.02
C THR A 25 12.60 14.01 13.96
N SER A 26 12.33 13.37 12.82
CA SER A 26 11.43 13.92 11.80
C SER A 26 9.98 14.14 12.29
N LYS A 27 9.57 13.46 13.38
CA LYS A 27 8.22 13.59 13.95
C LYS A 27 8.00 14.88 14.73
N PHE A 28 9.07 15.60 15.06
CA PHE A 28 9.01 16.91 15.75
C PHE A 28 8.99 18.10 14.77
N ASN A 29 8.78 17.86 13.47
CA ASN A 29 8.63 18.93 12.49
C ASN A 29 7.32 19.71 12.75
N LEU A 30 7.36 21.05 12.73
CA LEU A 30 6.18 21.90 12.98
C LEU A 30 5.11 21.77 11.88
N LYS A 31 5.51 21.51 10.63
CA LYS A 31 4.59 21.35 9.49
C LYS A 31 4.00 19.94 9.48
N SER A 32 2.67 19.83 9.57
CA SER A 32 1.94 18.55 9.58
C SER A 32 2.16 17.71 8.32
N SER A 33 2.27 18.35 7.15
CA SER A 33 2.53 17.68 5.87
C SER A 33 3.87 16.94 5.87
N TYR A 34 4.93 17.53 6.44
CA TYR A 34 6.25 16.91 6.51
C TYR A 34 6.28 15.73 7.48
N ARG A 35 5.58 15.84 8.63
CA ARG A 35 5.43 14.71 9.56
C ARG A 35 4.70 13.52 8.92
N THR A 36 3.70 13.81 8.10
CA THR A 36 2.95 12.79 7.35
C THR A 36 3.84 12.16 6.28
N LYS A 37 4.51 12.98 5.44
CA LYS A 37 5.44 12.49 4.42
C LYS A 37 6.53 11.60 5.02
N SER A 38 7.10 11.96 6.17
CA SER A 38 8.14 11.14 6.80
C SER A 38 7.64 9.82 7.40
N SER A 39 6.33 9.65 7.60
CA SER A 39 5.76 8.38 8.11
C SER A 39 5.59 7.34 7.01
N PHE A 40 5.15 7.81 5.84
CA PHE A 40 4.65 6.95 4.75
C PHE A 40 5.54 6.96 3.51
N ASN A 41 6.47 7.92 3.36
CA ASN A 41 7.41 7.96 2.24
C ASN A 41 8.67 7.11 2.50
N ASP A 42 8.46 5.85 2.87
CA ASP A 42 9.53 4.92 3.24
C ASP A 42 9.30 3.57 2.57
N ALA A 43 10.10 3.28 1.54
CA ALA A 43 10.01 2.04 0.75
C ALA A 43 10.86 0.90 1.33
N GLU A 44 11.79 1.20 2.25
CA GLU A 44 12.71 0.22 2.83
C GLU A 44 12.13 -0.44 4.08
N LEU A 45 10.97 0.03 4.54
CA LEU A 45 10.34 -0.44 5.75
C LEU A 45 9.79 -1.86 5.56
N GLN A 46 10.60 -2.86 5.93
CA GLN A 46 10.19 -4.25 6.08
C GLN A 46 9.26 -4.38 7.30
N THR A 47 8.02 -3.91 7.14
CA THR A 47 6.98 -4.06 8.15
C THR A 47 6.21 -5.35 7.93
N ALA A 48 5.85 -6.00 9.03
CA ALA A 48 4.83 -7.04 9.06
C ALA A 48 3.44 -6.39 8.86
N ASN A 49 3.21 -5.84 7.68
CA ASN A 49 1.88 -5.37 7.33
C ASN A 49 0.94 -6.57 7.31
N TRP A 50 -0.16 -6.49 8.03
CA TRP A 50 -1.04 -7.65 8.15
C TRP A 50 -1.66 -8.03 6.77
N TRP A 51 -1.72 -7.10 5.80
CA TRP A 51 -2.22 -7.34 4.45
C TRP A 51 -1.25 -8.11 3.53
N ILE A 52 0.00 -8.34 3.93
CA ILE A 52 0.94 -9.21 3.21
C ILE A 52 0.89 -10.67 3.69
N ILE A 53 0.15 -10.96 4.76
CA ILE A 53 0.08 -12.30 5.35
C ILE A 53 -0.84 -13.18 4.49
N PRO A 54 -0.37 -14.34 3.95
CA PRO A 54 -1.16 -15.17 3.05
C PRO A 54 -2.50 -15.60 3.62
N LYS A 55 -2.56 -15.96 4.91
CA LYS A 55 -3.81 -16.35 5.58
C LYS A 55 -4.83 -15.22 5.72
N VAL A 56 -4.36 -13.97 5.82
CA VAL A 56 -5.25 -12.81 5.81
C VAL A 56 -5.80 -12.60 4.40
N GLN A 57 -4.95 -12.70 3.38
CA GLN A 57 -5.36 -12.60 1.98
C GLN A 57 -6.36 -13.70 1.59
N GLU A 58 -6.09 -14.96 1.92
CA GLU A 58 -7.03 -16.09 1.69
C GLU A 58 -8.40 -15.84 2.34
N ARG A 59 -8.40 -15.35 3.59
CA ARG A 59 -9.64 -15.03 4.31
C ARG A 59 -10.41 -13.93 3.60
N TRP A 60 -9.73 -12.87 3.19
CA TRP A 60 -10.34 -11.76 2.49
C TRP A 60 -10.90 -12.13 1.13
N ASN A 61 -10.12 -12.89 0.34
CA ASN A 61 -10.57 -13.46 -0.93
C ASN A 61 -11.86 -14.25 -0.71
N LYS A 62 -11.90 -15.15 0.29
CA LYS A 62 -13.12 -15.91 0.60
C LYS A 62 -14.31 -15.02 0.97
N LEU A 63 -14.09 -13.97 1.76
CA LEU A 63 -15.17 -13.07 2.19
C LEU A 63 -15.72 -12.22 1.04
N ILE A 64 -14.86 -11.81 0.10
CA ILE A 64 -15.23 -10.93 -1.01
C ILE A 64 -15.81 -11.75 -2.18
N THR A 65 -15.16 -12.86 -2.53
CA THR A 65 -15.43 -13.60 -3.78
C THR A 65 -16.15 -14.93 -3.54
N GLY A 66 -16.25 -15.38 -2.29
CA GLY A 66 -16.67 -16.74 -1.93
C GLY A 66 -15.56 -17.80 -2.08
N ASN A 67 -14.45 -17.48 -2.73
CA ASN A 67 -13.35 -18.39 -3.02
C ASN A 67 -12.01 -17.85 -2.48
N LYS A 68 -11.36 -18.59 -1.57
CA LYS A 68 -10.08 -18.18 -0.96
C LYS A 68 -8.92 -18.04 -1.94
N ASP A 69 -8.99 -18.76 -3.07
CA ASP A 69 -7.93 -18.82 -4.07
C ASP A 69 -8.16 -17.83 -5.22
N LEU A 70 -9.30 -17.11 -5.21
CA LEU A 70 -9.62 -16.08 -6.20
C LEU A 70 -9.34 -14.69 -5.63
N ALA A 71 -8.35 -14.02 -6.22
CA ALA A 71 -8.02 -12.64 -5.86
C ALA A 71 -9.18 -11.69 -6.18
N TYR A 72 -9.36 -10.67 -5.35
CA TYR A 72 -10.50 -9.77 -5.49
C TYR A 72 -10.44 -8.93 -6.78
N GLU A 73 -9.25 -8.63 -7.31
CA GLU A 73 -9.07 -7.90 -8.58
C GLU A 73 -9.63 -8.71 -9.74
N GLU A 74 -9.37 -10.02 -9.76
CA GLU A 74 -9.88 -10.94 -10.78
C GLU A 74 -11.41 -11.07 -10.68
N PHE A 75 -11.93 -11.18 -9.46
CA PHE A 75 -13.37 -11.18 -9.21
C PHE A 75 -14.02 -9.85 -9.66
N PHE A 76 -13.41 -8.72 -9.32
CA PHE A 76 -13.91 -7.39 -9.66
C PHE A 76 -13.98 -7.20 -11.18
N CYS A 77 -12.89 -7.47 -11.88
CA CYS A 77 -12.81 -7.35 -13.33
C CYS A 77 -13.83 -8.24 -14.03
N ARG A 78 -13.93 -9.52 -13.64
CA ARG A 78 -14.81 -10.48 -14.33
C ARG A 78 -16.29 -10.24 -14.10
N ASN A 79 -16.70 -9.88 -12.89
CA ASN A 79 -18.12 -9.80 -12.54
C ASN A 79 -18.75 -8.44 -12.86
N PHE A 80 -17.98 -7.36 -12.76
CA PHE A 80 -18.51 -6.00 -12.96
C PHE A 80 -18.15 -5.41 -14.32
N PHE A 81 -17.11 -5.94 -14.97
CA PHE A 81 -16.66 -5.46 -16.28
C PHE A 81 -16.43 -6.62 -17.26
N PRO A 82 -17.46 -7.45 -17.52
CA PRO A 82 -17.33 -8.56 -18.46
C PRO A 82 -17.11 -8.09 -19.92
N GLY A 83 -17.39 -6.82 -20.23
CA GLY A 83 -17.13 -6.21 -21.53
C GLY A 83 -15.75 -5.56 -21.61
N HIS A 84 -15.06 -5.75 -22.73
CA HIS A 84 -13.74 -5.16 -23.00
C HIS A 84 -13.82 -3.68 -23.44
N HIS A 85 -14.58 -2.86 -22.71
CA HIS A 85 -14.72 -1.45 -23.02
C HIS A 85 -13.54 -0.65 -22.46
N PRO A 86 -12.86 0.18 -23.27
CA PRO A 86 -11.80 1.05 -22.78
C PRO A 86 -12.31 1.96 -21.66
N MET A 87 -11.60 1.97 -20.54
CA MET A 87 -11.92 2.79 -19.38
C MET A 87 -10.68 3.44 -18.79
N LYS A 88 -10.89 4.52 -18.03
CA LYS A 88 -9.83 5.17 -17.25
C LYS A 88 -10.09 4.97 -15.77
N MET A 89 -9.11 4.45 -15.04
CA MET A 89 -9.16 4.27 -13.59
C MET A 89 -8.19 5.23 -12.92
N LEU A 90 -8.67 5.97 -11.92
CA LEU A 90 -7.84 6.77 -11.04
C LEU A 90 -7.75 6.09 -9.67
N SER A 91 -6.56 5.67 -9.28
CA SER A 91 -6.28 5.14 -7.93
C SER A 91 -5.50 6.16 -7.12
N ILE A 92 -6.02 6.48 -5.93
CA ILE A 92 -5.46 7.46 -4.99
C ILE A 92 -4.96 6.71 -3.76
N GLY A 93 -3.74 7.03 -3.31
CA GLY A 93 -3.08 6.27 -2.25
C GLY A 93 -2.63 4.90 -2.74
N SER A 94 -2.20 4.80 -4.00
CA SER A 94 -1.89 3.54 -4.68
C SER A 94 -0.65 2.83 -4.14
N GLY A 95 0.17 3.49 -3.31
CA GLY A 95 1.40 2.95 -2.77
C GLY A 95 2.33 2.43 -3.88
N VAL A 96 2.60 1.11 -3.86
CA VAL A 96 3.43 0.43 -4.87
C VAL A 96 2.67 -0.04 -6.12
N CYS A 97 1.41 0.38 -6.26
CA CYS A 97 0.52 0.09 -7.40
C CYS A 97 0.23 -1.40 -7.63
N GLY A 98 0.31 -2.25 -6.60
CA GLY A 98 0.24 -3.71 -6.76
C GLY A 98 -1.10 -4.19 -7.36
N HIS A 99 -2.21 -3.66 -6.85
CA HIS A 99 -3.55 -4.00 -7.31
C HIS A 99 -3.84 -3.39 -8.68
N GLU A 100 -3.39 -2.16 -8.90
CA GLU A 100 -3.55 -1.40 -10.15
C GLU A 100 -2.80 -2.06 -11.30
N ILE A 101 -1.58 -2.54 -11.06
CA ILE A 101 -0.82 -3.33 -12.03
C ILE A 101 -1.60 -4.61 -12.36
N LYS A 102 -2.15 -5.30 -11.35
CA LYS A 102 -2.93 -6.53 -11.59
C LYS A 102 -4.20 -6.27 -12.41
N ILE A 103 -4.90 -5.17 -12.12
CA ILE A 103 -6.07 -4.74 -12.90
C ILE A 103 -5.66 -4.39 -14.33
N ALA A 104 -4.55 -3.68 -14.54
CA ALA A 104 -4.05 -3.35 -15.87
C ALA A 104 -3.62 -4.60 -16.67
N GLU A 105 -3.08 -5.63 -16.00
CA GLU A 105 -2.81 -6.95 -16.62
C GLU A 105 -4.10 -7.65 -17.05
N LEU A 106 -5.13 -7.66 -16.19
CA LEU A 106 -6.43 -8.29 -16.47
C LEU A 106 -7.24 -7.53 -17.52
N MET A 107 -7.15 -6.19 -17.52
CA MET A 107 -7.86 -5.27 -18.39
C MET A 107 -6.86 -4.42 -19.19
N SER A 108 -6.15 -5.06 -20.13
CA SER A 108 -5.09 -4.43 -20.93
C SER A 108 -5.52 -3.21 -21.75
N HIS A 109 -6.82 -3.03 -21.95
CA HIS A 109 -7.44 -1.92 -22.68
C HIS A 109 -7.85 -0.76 -21.76
N TRP A 110 -7.59 -0.85 -20.44
CA TRP A 110 -7.81 0.24 -19.50
C TRP A 110 -6.57 1.10 -19.33
N GLU A 111 -6.79 2.40 -19.14
CA GLU A 111 -5.78 3.35 -18.72
C GLU A 111 -5.84 3.48 -17.18
N VAL A 112 -4.81 3.04 -16.48
CA VAL A 112 -4.76 3.07 -15.02
C VAL A 112 -3.77 4.12 -14.53
N HIS A 113 -4.28 5.15 -13.86
CA HIS A 113 -3.49 6.22 -13.25
C HIS A 113 -3.35 5.99 -11.75
N CYS A 114 -2.10 5.88 -11.30
CA CYS A 114 -1.76 5.73 -9.90
C CYS A 114 -1.23 7.05 -9.33
N PHE A 115 -1.84 7.51 -8.25
CA PHE A 115 -1.42 8.69 -7.51
C PHE A 115 -1.16 8.33 -6.06
N ASP A 116 0.04 8.69 -5.60
CA ASP A 116 0.42 8.57 -4.20
C ASP A 116 1.31 9.77 -3.82
N PHE A 117 1.24 10.18 -2.57
CA PHE A 117 2.10 11.24 -2.05
C PHE A 117 3.52 10.74 -1.73
N SER A 118 3.70 9.42 -1.66
CA SER A 118 5.00 8.77 -1.52
C SER A 118 5.66 8.58 -2.88
N GLU A 119 6.58 9.49 -3.20
CA GLU A 119 7.46 9.36 -4.37
C GLU A 119 8.27 8.05 -4.35
N LYS A 120 8.74 7.60 -3.18
CA LYS A 120 9.52 6.36 -3.06
C LYS A 120 8.70 5.13 -3.43
N LEU A 121 7.45 5.04 -2.98
CA LEU A 121 6.58 3.92 -3.31
C LEU A 121 6.21 3.90 -4.81
N LEU A 122 5.98 5.08 -5.41
CA LEU A 122 5.76 5.20 -6.85
C LEU A 122 7.01 4.82 -7.68
N GLN A 123 8.21 5.15 -7.20
CA GLN A 123 9.45 4.69 -7.84
C GLN A 123 9.59 3.16 -7.77
N GLN A 124 9.27 2.58 -6.61
CA GLN A 124 9.25 1.12 -6.43
C GLN A 124 8.22 0.44 -7.35
N ALA A 125 7.05 1.05 -7.54
CA ALA A 125 6.02 0.58 -8.46
C ALA A 125 6.55 0.52 -9.91
N LYS A 126 7.26 1.56 -10.36
CA LYS A 126 7.86 1.62 -11.71
C LYS A 126 8.86 0.48 -11.93
N ILE A 127 9.71 0.18 -10.94
CA ILE A 127 10.66 -0.93 -11.01
C ILE A 127 9.91 -2.27 -11.07
N THR A 128 8.86 -2.43 -10.25
CA THR A 128 8.07 -3.67 -10.19
C THR A 128 7.35 -3.94 -11.51
N ARG A 129 6.81 -2.90 -12.16
CA ARG A 129 6.20 -2.99 -13.49
C ARG A 129 7.19 -3.51 -14.53
N ILE A 130 8.42 -2.98 -14.56
CA ILE A 130 9.46 -3.41 -15.53
C ILE A 130 9.79 -4.90 -15.38
N LYS A 131 9.70 -5.46 -14.16
CA LYS A 131 9.99 -6.89 -13.92
C LYS A 131 8.86 -7.85 -14.34
N ARG A 132 7.66 -7.34 -14.61
CA ARG A 132 6.46 -8.15 -14.95
C ARG A 132 6.10 -8.11 -16.44
N ILE A 133 6.81 -7.28 -17.22
CA ILE A 133 6.71 -7.16 -18.69
C ILE A 133 7.96 -7.81 -19.28
#